data_AF-A0AAP8TU78-F1
#
_entry.id   AF-A0AAP8TU78-F1
#
_cell.length_a   1.000
_cell.length_b   1.000
_cell.length_c   1.000
_cell.angle_alpha   90.00
_cell.angle_beta   90.00
_cell.angle_gamma   90.00
#
_symmetry.space_group_name_H-M   'P 1'
#
loop_
_entity.id
_entity.type
_entity.pdbx_description
1 polymer ?
#
loop_
_entity_poly.entity_id
_entity_poly.type
_entity_poly.pdbx_seq_one_letter_code
_entity_poly.pdbx_strand_id
1 'polypeptide(L)' 'MDVDKMSDYKRKIIELIKSDISGYKIYAETGISQNTLSSVRRGKRDIDNLTLKTTEKLYECAIKLL' A
#
# COMPACT_ATOMS: atom_id res chain seq x y z
N MET A 1 -3.66 4.16 15.92
CA MET A 1 -4.18 4.64 14.63
C MET A 1 -5.69 4.46 14.68
N ASP A 2 -6.40 5.52 15.05
CA ASP A 2 -7.85 5.58 15.04
C ASP A 2 -8.36 5.35 13.61
N VAL A 3 -9.06 4.22 13.43
CA VAL A 3 -9.55 3.74 12.12
C VAL A 3 -10.76 4.57 11.65
N ASP A 4 -11.32 5.40 12.53
CA ASP A 4 -12.62 6.07 12.39
C ASP A 4 -12.62 7.31 11.45
N LYS A 5 -11.46 7.78 10.99
CA LYS A 5 -11.34 9.00 10.13
C LYS A 5 -10.51 8.81 8.85
N MET A 6 -10.40 7.59 8.32
CA MET A 6 -9.56 7.32 7.15
C MET A 6 -10.37 7.22 5.85
N SER A 7 -9.90 7.87 4.78
CA SER A 7 -10.53 7.75 3.46
C SER A 7 -10.48 6.31 2.93
N ASP A 8 -11.48 5.90 2.16
CA ASP A 8 -11.53 4.57 1.55
C ASP A 8 -10.30 4.28 0.69
N TYR A 9 -9.80 5.29 -0.01
CA TYR A 9 -8.55 5.24 -0.77
C TYR A 9 -7.36 4.76 0.08
N LYS A 10 -7.13 5.41 1.24
CA LYS A 10 -6.05 5.05 2.14
C LYS A 10 -6.29 3.69 2.81
N ARG A 11 -7.55 3.36 3.13
CA ARG A 11 -7.93 2.04 3.67
C ARG A 11 -7.59 0.91 2.72
N LYS A 12 -7.90 1.03 1.42
CA LYS A 12 -7.58 0.00 0.41
C LYS A 12 -6.09 -0.23 0.23
N ILE A 13 -5.30 0.85 0.25
CA ILE A 13 -3.84 0.73 0.20
C ILE A 13 -3.32 -0.02 1.44
N ILE A 14 -3.83 0.28 2.64
CA ILE A 14 -3.44 -0.40 3.88
C ILE A 14 -3.83 -1.88 3.84
N GLU A 15 -5.03 -2.18 3.35
CA GLU A 15 -5.54 -3.54 3.18
C GLU A 15 -4.61 -4.35 2.27
N LEU A 16 -4.24 -3.80 1.10
CA LEU A 16 -3.28 -4.43 0.19
C LEU A 16 -1.93 -4.67 0.88
N ILE A 17 -1.38 -3.65 1.53
CA ILE A 17 -0.06 -3.74 2.16
C ILE A 17 -0.07 -4.76 3.29
N LYS A 18 -1.14 -4.86 4.07
CA LYS A 18 -1.26 -5.81 5.19
C LYS A 18 -1.78 -7.19 4.80
N SER A 19 -2.27 -7.37 3.58
CA SER A 19 -2.71 -8.67 3.07
C SER A 19 -1.57 -9.69 2.95
N ASP A 20 -1.94 -10.96 2.79
CA ASP A 20 -1.03 -12.06 2.48
C ASP A 20 -0.49 -12.03 1.05
N ILE A 21 -0.86 -11.01 0.25
CA ILE A 21 -0.30 -10.82 -1.08
C ILE A 21 1.21 -10.59 -0.95
N SER A 22 1.97 -11.40 -1.71
CA SER A 22 3.42 -11.33 -1.68
C SER A 22 3.92 -9.98 -2.19
N GLY A 23 4.97 -9.45 -1.55
CA GLY A 23 5.63 -8.22 -2.00
C GLY A 23 6.15 -8.34 -3.44
N TYR A 24 6.45 -9.56 -3.90
CA TYR A 24 6.80 -9.84 -5.29
C TYR A 24 5.64 -9.59 -6.25
N LYS A 25 4.43 -10.06 -5.92
CA LYS A 25 3.24 -9.84 -6.75
C LYS A 25 2.88 -8.34 -6.81
N ILE A 26 2.95 -7.64 -5.68
CA ILE A 26 2.72 -6.19 -5.64
C ILE A 26 3.78 -5.45 -6.47
N TYR A 27 5.05 -5.86 -6.37
CA TYR A 27 6.13 -5.31 -7.19
C TYR A 27 5.89 -5.51 -8.69
N ALA A 28 5.45 -6.71 -9.11
CA ALA A 28 5.17 -7.01 -10.51
C ALA A 28 4.07 -6.11 -11.10
N GLU A 29 3.04 -5.79 -10.32
CA GLU A 29 1.92 -4.93 -10.75
C GLU A 29 2.26 -3.43 -10.69
N THR A 30 3.01 -2.99 -9.67
CA THR A 30 3.17 -1.56 -9.37
C THR A 30 4.54 -1.00 -9.74
N GLY A 31 5.56 -1.85 -9.83
CA GLY A 31 6.97 -1.49 -9.89
C GLY A 31 7.53 -0.93 -8.56
N ILE A 32 6.76 -1.01 -7.46
CA ILE A 32 7.18 -0.47 -6.16
C ILE A 32 8.04 -1.49 -5.44
N SER A 33 9.26 -1.08 -5.07
CA SER A 33 10.26 -1.98 -4.47
C SER A 33 9.75 -2.64 -3.18
N GLN A 34 10.13 -3.91 -2.98
CA GLN A 34 9.81 -4.65 -1.76
C GLN A 34 10.34 -3.97 -0.49
N ASN A 35 11.44 -3.21 -0.59
CA ASN A 35 11.96 -2.40 0.52
C ASN A 35 10.99 -1.29 0.93
N THR A 36 10.35 -0.62 -0.05
CA THR A 36 9.33 0.40 0.22
C THR A 36 8.13 -0.23 0.91
N LEU A 37 7.62 -1.34 0.37
CA LEU A 37 6.50 -2.08 0.96
C LEU A 37 6.81 -2.55 2.38
N SER A 38 8.00 -3.12 2.59
CA SER A 38 8.46 -3.59 3.91
C SER A 38 8.62 -2.45 4.92
N SER A 39 9.07 -1.28 4.47
CA SER A 39 9.20 -0.09 5.33
C SER A 39 7.84 0.41 5.80
N VAL A 40 6.84 0.40 4.90
CA VAL A 40 5.45 0.75 5.26
C VAL A 40 4.84 -0.30 6.19
N ARG A 41 5.00 -1.60 5.91
CA ARG A 41 4.53 -2.69 6.79
C ARG A 41 5.07 -2.59 8.22
N ARG A 42 6.34 -2.22 8.35
CA ARG A 42 7.04 -2.08 9.64
C ARG A 42 6.79 -0.74 10.33
N GLY A 43 5.98 0.15 9.75
CA GLY A 43 5.72 1.48 10.31
C GLY A 43 6.93 2.44 10.24
N LYS A 44 7.99 2.08 9.51
CA LYS A 44 9.15 2.98 9.29
C LYS A 44 8.82 4.13 8.35
N ARG A 45 7.76 4.00 7.55
CA ARG A 45 7.26 5.03 6.63
C ARG A 45 5.74 5.06 6.67
N ASP A 46 5.17 6.24 6.88
CA ASP A 46 3.72 6.44 6.77
C ASP A 46 3.27 6.47 5.30
N ILE A 47 2.06 5.99 5.03
CA ILE A 47 1.44 6.08 3.70
C ILE A 47 1.23 7.54 3.29
N ASP A 48 0.96 8.43 4.24
CA ASP A 48 0.84 9.87 3.98
C ASP A 48 2.16 10.49 3.48
N ASN A 49 3.29 9.81 3.71
CA ASN A 49 4.62 10.21 3.25
C ASN A 49 5.04 9.52 1.94
N LEU A 50 4.11 8.84 1.25
CA LEU A 50 4.31 8.32 -0.11
C LEU A 50 3.97 9.40 -1.14
N THR A 51 4.56 9.29 -2.33
CA THR A 51 4.17 10.19 -3.42
C THR A 51 2.78 9.80 -3.95
N LEU A 52 2.03 10.77 -4.46
CA LEU A 52 0.71 10.52 -5.06
C LEU A 52 0.77 9.41 -6.12
N LYS A 53 1.76 9.46 -7.01
CA LYS A 53 2.00 8.43 -8.03
C LYS A 53 2.20 7.02 -7.42
N THR A 54 2.87 6.94 -6.27
CA THR A 54 3.06 5.67 -5.56
C THR A 54 1.75 5.19 -4.96
N THR A 55 0.97 6.06 -4.33
CA THR A 55 -0.31 5.68 -3.73
C THR A 55 -1.34 5.30 -4.78
N GLU A 56 -1.36 5.95 -5.95
CA GLU A 56 -2.27 5.62 -7.07
C GLU A 56 -2.03 4.20 -7.57
N LYS A 57 -0.78 3.86 -7.85
CA LYS A 57 -0.40 2.50 -8.26
C LYS A 57 -0.77 1.44 -7.22
N LEU A 58 -0.58 1.75 -5.93
CA LEU A 58 -0.97 0.84 -4.85
C LEU A 58 -2.48 0.68 -4.77
N TYR A 59 -3.24 1.76 -4.94
CA TYR A 59 -4.69 1.73 -4.94
C TYR A 59 -5.24 0.93 -6.12
N GLU A 60 -4.75 1.17 -7.33
CA GLU A 60 -5.11 0.39 -8.52
C GLU A 60 -4.82 -1.10 -8.34
N CYS A 61 -3.64 -1.42 -7.80
CA CYS A 61 -3.27 -2.80 -7.46
C CYS A 61 -4.20 -3.40 -6.40
N ALA A 62 -4.62 -2.61 -5.40
CA ALA A 62 -5.57 -3.03 -4.38
C ALA A 62 -6.91 -3.38 -4.99
N ILE A 63 -7.45 -2.52 -5.87
CA ILE A 63 -8.72 -2.76 -6.59
C ILE A 63 -8.63 -4.00 -7.49
N LYS A 64 -7.45 -4.33 -8.03
CA LYS A 64 -7.24 -5.49 -8.90
C LYS A 64 -7.12 -6.81 -8.13
N LEU A 65 -6.56 -6.79 -6.92
CA LEU A 65 -6.12 -8.01 -6.22
C LEU A 65 -6.90 -8.34 -4.94
N LEU A 66 -7.65 -7.40 -4.37
CA LEU A 66 -8.50 -7.57 -3.19
C LEU A 66 -9.97 -7.67 -3.62
#